data_AF-A0A7C5I147-F1
#
_entry.id   AF-A0A7C5I147-F1
#
_cell.length_a   1.000
_cell.length_b   1.000
_cell.length_c   1.000
_cell.angle_alpha   90.00
_cell.angle_beta   90.00
_cell.angle_gamma   90.00
#
_symmetry.space_group_name_H-M   'P 1'
#
loop_
_entity.id
_entity.type
_entity.pdbx_description
1 polymer ?
#
loop_
_entity_poly.entity_id
_entity_poly.type
_entity_poly.pdbx_seq_one_letter_code
_entity_poly.pdbx_strand_id
1 'polypeptide(L)'
;MATEKAAPAFKVGGRIEPPYFVDREEELSQLVHDARTLSQSNVVIAPRRFGKTALLRAVEAQVSREMLAAYVSCLGMLGAVDFHDRLVEAVLSAFVAKHGKARRLLATWRDVLRKPVVGMREILEEIGGSIEG
;
A
#
# COMPACT_ATOMS: atom_id res chain seq x y z
N MET A 1 2.59 47.13 9.84
CA MET A 1 3.27 45.95 9.28
C MET A 1 2.86 44.74 10.09
N ALA A 2 2.04 43.86 9.54
CA ALA A 2 1.65 42.62 10.21
C ALA A 2 2.83 41.64 10.13
N THR A 3 3.26 41.13 11.27
CA THR A 3 4.30 40.10 11.37
C THR A 3 3.77 38.80 10.78
N GLU A 4 4.34 38.39 9.65
CA GLU A 4 4.07 37.10 9.04
C GLU A 4 4.53 36.00 10.00
N LYS A 5 3.56 35.22 10.50
CA LYS A 5 3.82 34.17 11.48
C LYS A 5 4.57 33.04 10.77
N ALA A 6 5.86 32.90 11.08
CA ALA A 6 6.70 31.86 10.49
C ALA A 6 6.08 30.47 10.67
N ALA A 7 6.00 29.71 9.58
CA ALA A 7 5.52 28.33 9.61
C ALA A 7 6.44 27.47 10.51
N PRO A 8 5.88 26.46 11.20
CA PRO A 8 6.67 25.60 12.08
C PRO A 8 7.78 24.89 11.28
N ALA A 9 9.01 24.91 11.81
CA ALA A 9 10.19 24.31 11.18
C ALA A 9 10.08 22.78 11.00
N PHE A 10 9.25 22.12 11.80
CA PHE A 10 9.03 20.68 11.76
C PHE A 10 7.55 20.35 11.57
N LYS A 11 7.26 19.48 10.59
CA LYS A 11 5.93 18.92 10.39
C LYS A 11 5.77 17.69 11.30
N VAL A 12 4.98 17.83 12.37
CA VAL A 12 4.74 16.76 13.35
C VAL A 12 3.36 16.15 13.09
N GLY A 13 3.33 14.85 12.80
CA GLY A 13 2.10 14.12 12.48
C GLY A 13 1.65 14.26 11.03
N GLY A 14 0.80 13.33 10.59
CA GLY A 14 0.31 13.27 9.22
C GLY A 14 1.27 12.63 8.21
N ARG A 15 0.89 12.70 6.93
CA ARG A 15 1.70 12.18 5.82
C ARG A 15 2.87 13.13 5.53
N ILE A 16 4.08 12.57 5.48
CA ILE A 16 5.29 13.27 5.05
C ILE A 16 5.27 13.33 3.52
N GLU A 17 5.41 14.53 2.97
CA GLU A 17 5.42 14.81 1.53
C GLU A 17 6.69 15.62 1.21
N PRO A 18 7.15 15.65 -0.06
CA PRO A 18 8.23 16.55 -0.46
C PRO A 18 7.93 18.00 -0.04
N PRO A 19 8.94 18.79 0.41
CA PRO A 19 10.37 18.48 0.48
C PRO A 19 10.83 17.81 1.80
N TYR A 20 9.92 17.40 2.67
CA TYR A 20 10.26 16.94 4.03
C TYR A 20 10.76 15.48 4.12
N PHE A 21 10.95 14.82 2.97
CA PHE A 21 11.56 13.50 2.85
C PHE A 21 12.99 13.67 2.36
N VAL A 22 13.96 13.48 3.25
CA VAL A 22 15.38 13.79 3.02
C VAL A 22 16.26 12.59 3.39
N ASP A 23 17.46 12.52 2.80
CA ASP A 23 18.55 11.58 3.17
C ASP A 23 18.21 10.09 2.93
N ARG A 24 17.46 9.84 1.85
CA ARG A 24 16.91 8.53 1.46
C ARG A 24 16.80 8.36 -0.06
N GLU A 25 17.48 9.21 -0.82
CA GLU A 25 17.39 9.28 -2.29
C GLU A 25 17.91 8.00 -2.94
N GLU A 26 19.03 7.46 -2.44
CA GLU A 26 19.61 6.21 -2.93
C GLU A 26 18.68 5.02 -2.65
N GLU A 27 18.24 4.84 -1.41
CA GLU A 27 17.30 3.78 -1.01
C GLU A 27 15.98 3.86 -1.80
N LEU A 28 15.43 5.07 -1.97
CA LEU A 28 14.23 5.29 -2.77
C LEU A 28 14.45 4.91 -4.24
N SER A 29 15.58 5.31 -4.82
CA SER A 29 15.89 5.00 -6.22
C SER A 29 16.03 3.50 -6.47
N GLN A 30 16.67 2.77 -5.55
CA GLN A 30 16.80 1.31 -5.61
C GLN A 30 15.44 0.64 -5.50
N LEU A 31 14.62 1.01 -4.51
CA LEU A 31 13.29 0.42 -4.33
C LEU A 31 12.35 0.70 -5.51
N VAL A 32 12.44 1.89 -6.11
CA VAL A 32 11.67 2.23 -7.32
C VAL A 32 12.16 1.43 -8.52
N HIS A 33 13.47 1.26 -8.67
CA HIS A 33 14.04 0.44 -9.74
C HIS A 33 13.55 -1.01 -9.64
N ASP A 34 13.64 -1.61 -8.46
CA ASP A 34 13.20 -2.99 -8.23
C ASP A 34 11.69 -3.15 -8.47
N ALA A 35 10.89 -2.19 -8.00
CA ALA A 35 9.44 -2.21 -8.21
C ALA A 35 9.07 -2.11 -9.70
N ARG A 36 9.76 -1.25 -10.47
CA ARG A 36 9.51 -1.08 -11.91
C ARG A 36 9.96 -2.28 -12.74
N THR A 37 11.09 -2.88 -12.37
CA THR A 37 11.67 -4.02 -13.10
C THR A 37 11.06 -5.35 -12.66
N LEU A 38 10.30 -5.38 -11.56
CA LEU A 38 9.79 -6.60 -10.93
C LEU A 38 10.92 -7.60 -10.63
N SER A 39 12.14 -7.09 -10.37
CA SER A 39 13.35 -7.90 -10.22
C SER A 39 13.36 -8.70 -8.92
N GLN A 40 12.84 -8.11 -7.84
CA GLN A 40 12.91 -8.70 -6.50
C GLN A 40 11.81 -8.19 -5.56
N SER A 41 11.56 -8.96 -4.49
CA SER A 41 10.73 -8.54 -3.36
C SER A 41 11.61 -7.95 -2.26
N ASN A 42 11.32 -6.73 -1.85
CA ASN A 42 12.12 -5.99 -0.87
C ASN A 42 11.51 -6.02 0.54
N VAL A 43 12.37 -6.15 1.56
CA VAL A 43 11.98 -6.07 2.98
C VAL A 43 12.74 -4.94 3.65
N VAL A 44 12.02 -3.95 4.19
CA VAL A 44 12.61 -2.78 4.86
C VAL A 44 12.42 -2.88 6.37
N ILE A 45 13.50 -3.06 7.12
CA ILE A 45 13.50 -3.21 8.58
C ILE A 45 14.18 -1.99 9.23
N ALA A 46 13.49 -1.34 10.16
CA ALA A 46 14.03 -0.24 10.96
C ALA A 46 13.16 -0.01 12.21
N PRO A 47 13.61 0.77 13.21
CA PRO A 47 12.81 1.10 14.40
C PRO A 47 11.57 1.95 14.11
N ARG A 48 10.68 2.10 15.11
CA ARG A 48 9.47 2.94 14.98
C ARG A 48 9.86 4.40 14.73
N ARG A 49 9.11 5.09 13.86
CA ARG A 49 9.30 6.51 13.48
C ARG A 49 10.56 6.83 12.65
N PHE A 50 11.26 5.82 12.10
CA PHE A 50 12.36 6.01 11.14
C PHE A 50 11.93 6.27 9.68
N GLY A 51 10.69 6.75 9.45
CA GLY A 51 10.27 7.14 8.10
C GLY A 51 10.00 6.02 7.09
N LYS A 52 10.08 4.73 7.44
CA LYS A 52 9.78 3.61 6.52
C LYS A 52 8.44 3.73 5.78
N THR A 53 7.37 4.10 6.50
CA THR A 53 6.06 4.30 5.87
C THR A 53 6.11 5.44 4.84
N ALA A 54 6.83 6.53 5.13
CA ALA A 54 6.99 7.63 4.19
C ALA A 54 7.79 7.20 2.95
N LEU A 55 8.86 6.42 3.13
CA LEU A 55 9.65 5.84 2.04
C LEU A 55 8.77 4.98 1.11
N LEU A 56 8.03 4.00 1.65
CA LEU A 56 7.15 3.14 0.84
C LEU A 56 6.04 3.92 0.13
N ARG A 57 5.53 5.00 0.74
CA ARG A 57 4.56 5.90 0.09
C ARG A 57 5.19 6.74 -1.01
N ALA A 58 6.45 7.14 -0.87
CA ALA A 58 7.19 7.80 -1.93
C ALA A 58 7.42 6.86 -3.13
N VAL A 59 7.76 5.58 -2.85
CA VAL A 59 7.84 4.54 -3.88
C VAL A 59 6.49 4.37 -4.59
N GLU A 60 5.40 4.18 -3.84
CA GLU A 60 4.03 4.07 -4.38
C GLU A 60 3.68 5.27 -5.29
N ALA A 61 3.99 6.50 -4.86
CA ALA A 61 3.68 7.70 -5.61
C ALA A 61 4.47 7.83 -6.93
N GLN A 62 5.69 7.30 -7.00
CA GLN A 62 6.47 7.26 -8.24
C GLN A 62 6.00 6.13 -9.16
N VAL A 63 5.85 4.93 -8.60
CA VAL A 63 5.54 3.70 -9.34
C VAL A 63 4.11 3.71 -9.89
N SER A 64 3.15 4.28 -9.16
CA SER A 64 1.74 4.37 -9.58
C SER A 64 1.51 5.12 -10.90
N ARG A 65 2.45 5.96 -11.33
CA ARG A 65 2.41 6.68 -12.62
C ARG A 65 2.50 5.72 -13.80
N GLU A 66 3.27 4.65 -13.66
CA GLU A 66 3.61 3.73 -14.76
C GLU A 66 2.89 2.39 -14.61
N MET A 67 2.77 1.87 -13.38
CA MET A 67 2.12 0.59 -13.10
C MET A 67 1.04 0.72 -12.01
N LEU A 68 0.24 -0.34 -11.82
CA LEU A 68 -0.73 -0.37 -10.74
C LEU A 68 0.02 -0.59 -9.43
N ALA A 69 -0.11 0.34 -8.48
CA ALA A 69 0.53 0.24 -7.17
C ALA A 69 -0.52 0.49 -6.09
N ALA A 70 -0.55 -0.37 -5.07
CA ALA A 70 -1.47 -0.27 -3.94
C ALA A 70 -0.70 -0.45 -2.64
N TYR A 71 -0.94 0.45 -1.69
CA TYR A 71 -0.44 0.31 -0.32
C TYR A 71 -1.47 -0.34 0.59
N VAL A 72 -1.05 -1.38 1.31
CA VAL A 72 -1.87 -2.08 2.31
C VAL A 72 -1.21 -1.94 3.68
N SER A 73 -1.94 -1.41 4.67
CA SER A 73 -1.46 -1.34 6.05
C SER A 73 -1.89 -2.58 6.82
N CYS A 74 -0.93 -3.41 7.22
CA CYS A 74 -1.19 -4.59 8.04
C CYS A 74 -1.45 -4.28 9.53
N LEU A 75 -1.36 -3.01 9.94
CA LEU A 75 -1.58 -2.62 11.32
C LEU A 75 -3.04 -2.89 11.73
N GLY A 76 -3.22 -3.60 12.84
CA GLY A 76 -4.53 -3.92 13.41
C GLY A 76 -5.35 -4.93 12.60
N MET A 77 -4.73 -5.71 11.72
CA MET A 77 -5.34 -6.92 11.17
C MET A 77 -5.18 -8.06 12.19
N LEU A 78 -6.22 -8.86 12.39
CA LEU A 78 -6.23 -9.96 13.36
C LEU A 78 -6.18 -11.35 12.69
N GLY A 79 -6.39 -11.41 11.37
CA GLY A 79 -6.29 -12.66 10.63
C GLY A 79 -6.21 -12.46 9.11
N ALA A 80 -6.11 -13.58 8.39
CA ALA A 80 -5.96 -13.56 6.93
C ALA A 80 -7.17 -12.98 6.20
N VAL A 81 -8.37 -13.09 6.78
CA VAL A 81 -9.61 -12.52 6.20
C VAL A 81 -9.53 -10.99 6.18
N ASP A 82 -9.08 -10.35 7.27
CA ASP A 82 -8.91 -8.89 7.31
C ASP A 82 -7.86 -8.41 6.30
N PHE A 83 -6.80 -9.20 6.10
CA PHE A 83 -5.77 -8.91 5.11
C PHE A 83 -6.33 -9.00 3.69
N HIS A 84 -7.08 -10.08 3.39
CA HIS A 84 -7.74 -10.26 2.10
C HIS A 84 -8.63 -9.07 1.75
N ASP A 85 -9.52 -8.69 2.66
CA ASP A 85 -10.51 -7.64 2.38
C ASP A 85 -9.82 -6.28 2.13
N ARG A 86 -8.81 -5.95 2.95
CA ARG A 86 -8.02 -4.72 2.76
C ARG A 86 -7.17 -4.74 1.49
N LEU A 87 -6.64 -5.89 1.10
CA LEU A 87 -5.88 -6.04 -0.14
C LEU A 87 -6.79 -5.80 -1.35
N VAL A 88 -7.95 -6.46 -1.39
CA VAL A 88 -8.94 -6.30 -2.46
C VAL A 88 -9.39 -4.85 -2.57
N GLU A 89 -9.74 -4.22 -1.44
CA GLU A 89 -10.14 -2.81 -1.40
C GLU A 89 -9.04 -1.88 -1.93
N ALA A 90 -7.79 -2.08 -1.51
CA ALA A 90 -6.66 -1.23 -1.92
C ALA A 90 -6.37 -1.36 -3.42
N VAL A 91 -6.38 -2.58 -3.95
CA VAL A 91 -6.12 -2.84 -5.38
C VAL A 91 -7.23 -2.24 -6.25
N LEU A 92 -8.50 -2.44 -5.88
CA LEU A 92 -9.63 -1.86 -6.60
C LEU A 92 -9.59 -0.33 -6.56
N SER A 93 -9.26 0.25 -5.42
CA SER A 93 -9.13 1.70 -5.26
C SER A 93 -8.01 2.27 -6.13
N ALA A 94 -6.83 1.63 -6.15
CA ALA A 94 -5.71 2.02 -7.00
C ALA A 94 -6.07 1.91 -8.50
N PHE A 95 -6.82 0.88 -8.87
CA PHE A 95 -7.23 0.67 -10.25
C PHE A 95 -8.20 1.75 -10.73
N VAL A 96 -9.19 2.10 -9.90
CA VAL A 96 -10.14 3.18 -10.18
C VAL A 96 -9.43 4.53 -10.25
N ALA A 97 -8.48 4.78 -9.35
CA ALA A 97 -7.70 6.02 -9.36
C ALA A 97 -6.89 6.17 -10.66
N LYS A 98 -6.27 5.08 -11.14
CA LYS A 98 -5.41 5.13 -12.34
C LYS A 98 -6.18 5.20 -13.65
N HIS A 99 -7.29 4.47 -13.78
CA HIS A 99 -8.05 4.37 -15.04
C HIS A 99 -9.28 5.30 -15.11
N GLY A 100 -9.53 6.10 -14.07
CA GLY A 100 -10.67 7.01 -13.98
C GLY A 100 -12.03 6.30 -13.82
N LYS A 101 -13.12 7.08 -13.69
CA LYS A 101 -14.50 6.56 -13.56
C LYS A 101 -14.96 5.69 -14.74
N ALA A 102 -14.31 5.79 -15.90
CA ALA A 102 -14.72 5.13 -17.14
C ALA A 102 -14.63 3.58 -17.12
N ARG A 103 -13.85 3.00 -16.20
CA ARG A 103 -13.78 1.53 -16.00
C ARG A 103 -14.53 1.03 -14.77
N ARG A 104 -15.08 1.96 -13.96
CA ARG A 104 -15.80 1.71 -12.70
C ARG A 104 -17.12 0.92 -12.86
N LEU A 105 -17.51 0.64 -14.10
CA LEU A 105 -18.78 0.02 -14.49
C LEU A 105 -18.66 -1.36 -15.19
N LEU A 106 -17.48 -1.75 -15.72
CA LEU A 106 -17.37 -2.98 -16.54
C LEU A 106 -16.76 -4.19 -15.81
N ALA A 107 -15.93 -4.00 -14.78
CA ALA A 107 -15.24 -5.11 -14.10
C ALA A 107 -15.80 -5.42 -12.70
N THR A 108 -16.37 -4.42 -12.01
CA THR A 108 -17.13 -4.60 -10.76
C THR A 108 -18.33 -5.54 -10.93
N TRP A 109 -18.82 -5.73 -12.17
CA TRP A 109 -20.08 -6.39 -12.47
C TRP A 109 -20.00 -7.84 -13.01
N ARG A 110 -18.83 -8.35 -13.44
CA ARG A 110 -18.76 -9.70 -14.06
C ARG A 110 -18.11 -10.79 -13.21
N ASP A 111 -17.02 -10.50 -12.51
CA ASP A 111 -16.23 -11.58 -11.87
C ASP A 111 -16.44 -11.69 -10.36
N VAL A 112 -16.88 -10.62 -9.69
CA VAL A 112 -17.21 -10.66 -8.24
C VAL A 112 -18.56 -11.36 -7.96
N LEU A 113 -19.48 -11.41 -8.93
CA LEU A 113 -20.83 -12.00 -8.77
C LEU A 113 -20.97 -13.46 -9.25
N ARG A 114 -19.99 -14.04 -9.98
CA ARG A 114 -20.17 -15.38 -10.60
C ARG A 114 -19.41 -16.52 -9.93
N LYS A 115 -18.55 -16.29 -8.94
CA LYS A 115 -17.99 -17.37 -8.12
C LYS A 115 -18.50 -17.24 -6.70
N PRO A 116 -19.16 -18.28 -6.14
CA PRO A 116 -19.60 -18.24 -4.76
C PRO A 116 -18.35 -18.17 -3.89
N VAL A 117 -18.18 -17.08 -3.16
CA VAL A 117 -17.15 -16.93 -2.12
C VAL A 117 -17.60 -17.72 -0.88
N VAL A 118 -17.89 -19.00 -1.10
CA VAL A 118 -18.24 -20.00 -0.09
C VAL A 118 -17.24 -21.12 -0.30
N GLY A 119 -16.14 -21.10 0.48
CA GLY A 119 -15.12 -22.16 0.42
C GLY A 119 -13.74 -21.79 0.97
N MET A 120 -13.45 -20.51 1.25
CA MET A 120 -12.11 -20.14 1.78
C MET A 120 -11.99 -20.37 3.31
N ARG A 121 -13.10 -20.62 4.02
CA ARG A 121 -13.06 -20.98 5.45
C ARG A 121 -12.41 -22.35 5.66
N GLU A 122 -12.69 -23.32 4.79
CA GLU A 122 -12.10 -24.67 4.88
C GLU A 122 -10.60 -24.68 4.60
N ILE A 123 -10.13 -23.92 3.61
CA ILE A 123 -8.69 -23.88 3.25
C ILE A 123 -7.87 -23.17 4.35
N LEU A 124 -8.44 -22.15 5.01
CA LEU A 124 -7.75 -21.44 6.08
C LEU A 124 -7.76 -22.23 7.40
N GLU A 125 -8.82 -23.00 7.69
CA GLU A 125 -8.84 -23.96 8.81
C GLU A 125 -7.88 -25.14 8.57
N GLU A 126 -7.71 -25.60 7.32
CA GLU A 126 -6.77 -26.67 6.97
C GLU A 126 -5.31 -26.24 7.13
N ILE A 127 -4.97 -24.99 6.77
CA ILE A 127 -3.62 -24.44 6.97
C ILE A 127 -3.38 -24.07 8.44
N GLY A 128 -4.41 -23.60 9.17
CA GLY A 128 -4.33 -23.30 10.60
C GLY A 128 -4.29 -24.53 11.52
N GLY A 129 -4.89 -25.65 11.09
CA GLY A 129 -4.89 -26.92 11.82
C GLY A 129 -3.60 -27.73 11.68
N SER A 130 -2.73 -27.40 10.71
CA SER A 130 -1.47 -28.12 10.48
C SER A 130 -0.32 -27.68 11.40
N ILE A 131 -0.56 -26.80 12.38
CA ILE A 131 0.46 -26.38 13.37
C ILE A 131 0.28 -27.12 14.73
N GLU A 132 -0.77 -27.93 14.89
CA GLU A 132 -0.86 -28.90 15.99
C GLU A 132 -0.60 -30.32 15.45
N GLY A 133 0.69 -30.63 15.28
CA GLY A 133 1.21 -31.96 14.97
C GLY A 133 2.62 -32.13 15.52
#